data_AF-A0A497MQP8-F1
#
_entry.id   AF-A0A497MQP8-F1
#
_cell.length_a   1.000
_cell.length_b   1.000
_cell.length_c   1.000
_cell.angle_alpha   90.00
_cell.angle_beta   90.00
_cell.angle_gamma   90.00
#
_symmetry.space_group_name_H-M   'P 1'
#
loop_
_entity.id
_entity.type
_entity.pdbx_description
1 polymer ?
#
loop_
_entity_poly.entity_id
_entity_poly.type
_entity_poly.pdbx_seq_one_letter_code
_entity_poly.pdbx_strand_id
1 'polypeptide(L)'
;MARFSIERLGVKPVSEYTVEMVERKGVGHPDYIADAVSEAFSRELCKYYLREFGTILHHNVDKGLVVGGRANPRFGGGEVLEPIRIIVAGRAVTEVKKRGGGRVEVPVDELLEKAVKGFLRKNFRYLDVEKHVRFEGMIRSGSTDLVGIFNLKRGVPLANDTSFGVCFAPLTPTERLVLETEKLLNSAKFKKELPEVGEDIKVMALRIRDKIRLTISAAMISSLVPDKDHYLNVKEEVKRRVEDFSAKIVEGMDVEVNVNVGDKPRAGIFYLTVTGTSAEMGDDGNTGRGNRVNGLITPCRQMSLEATAGKNPVSHVGKIYN
;
A
#
# COMPACT_ATOMS: atom_id res chain seq x y z
N MET A 1 0.61 -21.21 -30.37
CA MET A 1 -0.12 -21.83 -29.24
C MET A 1 0.48 -21.31 -27.95
N ALA A 2 -0.36 -20.95 -26.97
CA ALA A 2 0.13 -20.60 -25.64
C ALA A 2 0.61 -21.87 -24.90
N ARG A 3 1.63 -21.73 -24.05
CA ARG A 3 2.24 -22.83 -23.29
C ARG A 3 1.57 -22.92 -21.93
N PHE A 4 0.75 -23.96 -21.72
CA PHE A 4 0.09 -24.23 -20.45
C PHE A 4 0.56 -25.58 -19.92
N SER A 5 0.79 -25.65 -18.61
CA SER A 5 0.99 -26.90 -17.87
C SER A 5 0.04 -26.90 -16.68
N ILE A 6 -0.57 -28.05 -16.42
CA ILE A 6 -1.46 -28.26 -15.28
C ILE A 6 -0.95 -29.48 -14.54
N GLU A 7 -0.61 -29.31 -13.27
CA GLU A 7 -0.14 -30.38 -12.40
C GLU A 7 -0.88 -30.38 -11.07
N ARG A 8 -1.09 -31.57 -10.51
CA ARG A 8 -1.59 -31.72 -9.14
C ARG A 8 -0.41 -31.59 -8.19
N LEU A 9 -0.44 -30.61 -7.31
CA LEU A 9 0.57 -30.48 -6.26
C LEU A 9 0.38 -31.59 -5.21
N GLY A 10 1.44 -32.34 -4.92
CA GLY A 10 1.46 -33.40 -3.90
C GLY A 10 1.70 -32.89 -2.46
N VAL A 11 1.38 -31.63 -2.19
CA VAL A 11 1.60 -30.97 -0.89
C VAL A 11 0.29 -30.81 -0.13
N LYS A 12 0.36 -30.73 1.20
CA LYS A 12 -0.80 -30.39 2.02
C LYS A 12 -1.26 -28.96 1.71
N PRO A 13 -2.56 -28.66 1.72
CA PRO A 13 -3.05 -27.28 1.67
C PRO A 13 -2.46 -26.44 2.82
N VAL A 14 -2.21 -25.15 2.58
CA VAL A 14 -1.66 -24.24 3.61
C VAL A 14 -2.54 -24.18 4.86
N SER A 15 -3.86 -24.30 4.70
CA SER A 15 -4.82 -24.38 5.82
C SER A 15 -4.58 -25.58 6.75
N GLU A 16 -3.95 -26.65 6.26
CA GLU A 16 -3.60 -27.84 7.04
C GLU A 16 -2.17 -27.81 7.61
N TYR A 17 -1.39 -26.77 7.30
CA TYR A 17 -0.07 -26.60 7.90
C TYR A 17 -0.20 -26.39 9.40
N THR A 18 0.75 -26.94 10.15
CA THR A 18 0.84 -26.72 11.60
C THR A 18 1.13 -25.26 11.93
N VAL A 19 1.90 -24.57 11.09
CA VAL A 19 2.22 -23.16 11.26
C VAL A 19 1.85 -22.41 9.99
N GLU A 20 1.18 -21.27 10.15
CA GLU A 20 0.88 -20.33 9.08
C GLU A 20 1.13 -18.90 9.57
N MET A 21 1.82 -18.11 8.76
CA MET A 21 2.06 -16.69 9.02
C MET A 21 1.48 -15.88 7.88
N VAL A 22 0.76 -14.82 8.25
CA VAL A 22 0.18 -13.88 7.29
C VAL A 22 0.33 -12.46 7.83
N GLU A 23 0.71 -11.52 6.98
CA GLU A 23 0.77 -10.11 7.31
C GLU A 23 0.04 -9.26 6.26
N ARG A 24 -0.52 -8.13 6.71
CA ARG A 24 -1.01 -7.06 5.86
C ARG A 24 -0.57 -5.71 6.41
N LYS A 25 0.00 -4.90 5.53
CA LYS A 25 0.28 -3.48 5.76
C LYS A 25 -0.88 -2.65 5.19
N GLY A 26 -1.54 -1.89 6.04
CA GLY A 26 -2.75 -1.13 5.69
C GLY A 26 -2.48 0.21 5.02
N VAL A 27 -3.56 0.92 4.71
CA VAL A 27 -3.52 2.11 3.84
C VAL A 27 -2.57 3.21 4.31
N GLY A 28 -2.42 3.39 5.62
CA GLY A 28 -1.55 4.42 6.20
C GLY A 28 -0.11 3.99 6.46
N HIS A 29 0.23 2.72 6.23
CA HIS A 29 1.59 2.22 6.45
C HIS A 29 2.55 2.84 5.40
N PRO A 30 3.77 3.27 5.76
CA PRO A 30 4.72 3.92 4.84
C PRO A 30 4.95 3.16 3.52
N ASP A 31 5.19 1.84 3.58
CA ASP A 31 5.31 1.01 2.36
C ASP A 31 4.05 1.02 1.48
N TYR A 32 2.85 1.02 2.09
CA TYR A 32 1.60 1.10 1.33
C TYR A 32 1.46 2.47 0.66
N ILE A 33 1.84 3.56 1.36
CA ILE A 33 1.86 4.90 0.79
C ILE A 33 2.79 4.92 -0.43
N ALA A 34 3.98 4.35 -0.33
CA ALA A 34 4.94 4.27 -1.43
C ALA A 34 4.37 3.51 -2.63
N ASP A 35 3.74 2.35 -2.41
CA ASP A 35 3.05 1.59 -3.46
C ASP A 35 1.91 2.42 -4.09
N ALA A 36 1.02 2.97 -3.26
CA ALA A 36 -0.19 3.63 -3.73
C ALA A 36 0.11 4.93 -4.50
N VAL A 37 1.12 5.70 -4.07
CA VAL A 37 1.56 6.91 -4.79
C VAL A 37 2.19 6.55 -6.13
N SER A 38 3.07 5.55 -6.18
CA SER A 38 3.66 5.06 -7.44
C SER A 38 2.59 4.59 -8.42
N GLU A 39 1.60 3.82 -7.95
CA GLU A 39 0.49 3.38 -8.79
C GLU A 39 -0.42 4.52 -9.23
N ALA A 40 -0.75 5.45 -8.32
CA ALA A 40 -1.54 6.63 -8.66
C ALA A 40 -0.85 7.47 -9.75
N PHE A 41 0.47 7.64 -9.66
CA PHE A 41 1.23 8.39 -10.64
C PHE A 41 1.29 7.69 -12.00
N SER A 42 1.53 6.36 -12.04
CA SER A 42 1.41 5.58 -13.28
C SER A 42 0.04 5.72 -13.92
N ARG A 43 -1.03 5.72 -13.12
CA ARG A 43 -2.41 5.91 -13.63
C ARG A 43 -2.63 7.31 -14.20
N GLU A 44 -2.13 8.37 -13.57
CA GLU A 44 -2.24 9.73 -14.12
C GLU A 44 -1.43 9.89 -15.41
N LEU A 45 -0.23 9.30 -15.51
CA LEU A 45 0.53 9.21 -16.76
C LEU A 45 -0.27 8.47 -17.85
N CYS A 46 -0.84 7.29 -17.54
CA CYS A 46 -1.66 6.54 -18.49
C CYS A 46 -2.84 7.37 -19.02
N LYS A 47 -3.59 8.04 -18.12
CA LYS A 47 -4.72 8.88 -18.51
C LYS A 47 -4.28 10.05 -19.38
N TYR A 48 -3.18 10.71 -19.04
CA TYR A 48 -2.62 11.79 -19.83
C TYR A 48 -2.23 11.28 -21.23
N TYR A 49 -1.46 10.20 -21.32
CA TYR A 49 -1.02 9.65 -22.60
C TYR A 49 -2.18 9.20 -23.49
N LEU A 50 -3.20 8.54 -22.92
CA LEU A 50 -4.39 8.15 -23.66
C LEU A 50 -5.14 9.37 -24.19
N ARG A 51 -5.29 10.43 -23.39
CA ARG A 51 -6.01 11.64 -23.80
C ARG A 51 -5.26 12.42 -24.88
N GLU A 52 -3.95 12.64 -24.70
CA GLU A 52 -3.16 13.49 -25.61
C GLU A 52 -2.65 12.76 -26.86
N PHE A 53 -2.32 11.47 -26.73
CA PHE A 53 -1.65 10.70 -27.79
C PHE A 53 -2.44 9.48 -28.27
N GLY A 54 -3.60 9.20 -27.65
CA GLY A 54 -4.46 8.08 -28.04
C GLY A 54 -3.82 6.70 -27.79
N THR A 55 -2.81 6.62 -26.93
CA THR A 55 -2.15 5.37 -26.51
C THR A 55 -1.34 5.61 -25.24
N ILE A 56 -1.12 4.58 -24.44
CA ILE A 56 -0.21 4.65 -23.29
C ILE A 56 1.23 4.59 -23.81
N LEU A 57 2.07 5.52 -23.35
CA LEU A 57 3.50 5.55 -23.66
C LEU A 57 4.31 4.82 -22.59
N HIS A 58 5.54 4.45 -22.93
CA HIS A 58 6.45 3.76 -22.03
C HIS A 58 6.71 4.60 -20.76
N HIS A 59 6.50 3.98 -19.60
CA HIS A 59 6.85 4.53 -18.30
C HIS A 59 6.93 3.42 -17.27
N ASN A 60 7.79 3.53 -16.28
CA ASN A 60 7.84 2.70 -15.08
C ASN A 60 8.28 3.59 -13.91
N VAL A 61 7.36 3.82 -12.98
CA VAL A 61 7.52 4.75 -11.84
C VAL A 61 7.35 4.00 -10.51
N ASP A 62 7.84 2.77 -10.50
CA ASP A 62 7.74 1.77 -9.45
C ASP A 62 8.87 1.86 -8.41
N LYS A 63 9.54 3.01 -8.32
CA LYS A 63 10.63 3.27 -7.36
C LYS A 63 10.25 4.44 -6.46
N GLY A 64 9.26 4.23 -5.60
CA GLY A 64 8.86 5.16 -4.56
C GLY A 64 9.68 4.97 -3.28
N LEU A 65 10.01 6.07 -2.63
CA LEU A 65 10.59 6.15 -1.30
C LEU A 65 9.79 7.17 -0.49
N VAL A 66 9.26 6.74 0.65
CA VAL A 66 8.71 7.60 1.70
C VAL A 66 9.80 7.68 2.76
N VAL A 67 10.32 8.89 2.98
CA VAL A 67 11.26 9.20 4.06
C VAL A 67 10.47 9.80 5.21
N GLY A 68 10.61 9.20 6.38
CA GLY A 68 9.90 9.61 7.57
C GLY A 68 10.25 11.03 7.99
N GLY A 69 9.24 11.78 8.43
CA GLY A 69 9.39 13.10 9.03
C GLY A 69 9.74 13.01 10.52
N ARG A 70 9.46 14.10 11.23
CA ARG A 70 9.52 14.14 12.69
C ARG A 70 8.26 14.79 13.23
N ALA A 71 7.70 14.23 14.29
CA ALA A 71 6.53 14.76 14.96
C ALA A 71 6.69 14.69 16.48
N ASN A 72 5.88 15.49 17.17
CA ASN A 72 5.77 15.49 18.62
C ASN A 72 4.30 15.26 19.03
N PRO A 73 3.76 14.04 18.83
CA PRO A 73 2.43 13.69 19.28
C PRO A 73 2.36 13.66 20.80
N ARG A 74 1.27 14.19 21.34
CA ARG A 74 0.97 14.21 22.77
C ARG A 74 -0.52 13.99 22.98
N PHE A 75 -0.92 13.57 24.17
CA PHE A 75 -2.36 13.48 24.43
C PHE A 75 -3.05 14.83 24.19
N GLY A 76 -4.17 14.80 23.46
CA GLY A 76 -4.95 15.97 23.05
C GLY A 76 -4.37 16.75 21.87
N GLY A 77 -3.27 16.32 21.24
CA GLY A 77 -2.75 16.97 20.03
C GLY A 77 -1.28 16.70 19.74
N GLY A 78 -0.55 17.74 19.36
CA GLY A 78 0.84 17.59 18.90
C GLY A 78 1.04 18.34 17.60
N GLU A 79 2.24 18.21 17.05
CA GLU A 79 2.61 18.90 15.82
C GLU A 79 3.60 18.06 15.01
N VAL A 80 3.56 18.26 13.68
CA VAL A 80 4.58 17.77 12.77
C VAL A 80 5.70 18.80 12.74
N LEU A 81 6.90 18.39 13.16
CA LEU A 81 8.10 19.22 13.22
C LEU A 81 8.85 19.25 11.88
N GLU A 82 8.90 18.11 11.21
CA GLU A 82 9.52 17.94 9.90
C GLU A 82 8.59 17.13 9.00
N PRO A 83 8.25 17.63 7.79
CA PRO A 83 7.31 16.97 6.91
C PRO A 83 7.89 15.65 6.36
N ILE A 84 7.00 14.71 6.10
CA ILE A 84 7.30 13.47 5.37
C ILE A 84 7.78 13.83 3.96
N ARG A 85 8.82 13.17 3.45
CA ARG A 85 9.29 13.37 2.08
C ARG A 85 8.97 12.16 1.22
N ILE A 86 8.28 12.36 0.10
CA ILE A 86 7.91 11.31 -0.84
C ILE A 86 8.66 11.52 -2.15
N ILE A 87 9.54 10.59 -2.50
CA ILE A 87 10.32 10.61 -3.73
C ILE A 87 9.76 9.54 -4.65
N VAL A 88 9.38 9.91 -5.87
CA VAL A 88 8.98 8.94 -6.91
C VAL A 88 10.00 8.98 -8.04
N ALA A 89 10.80 7.92 -8.14
CA ALA A 89 11.78 7.75 -9.19
C ALA A 89 11.26 6.80 -10.28
N GLY A 90 11.82 6.95 -11.48
CA GLY A 90 11.46 6.06 -12.57
C GLY A 90 11.85 6.58 -13.95
N ARG A 91 11.26 5.95 -14.96
CA ARG A 91 11.36 6.36 -16.36
C ARG A 91 9.98 6.71 -16.89
N ALA A 92 9.87 7.76 -17.67
CA ALA A 92 8.67 8.08 -18.42
C ALA A 92 9.03 8.80 -19.72
N VAL A 93 8.16 8.72 -20.74
CA VAL A 93 8.28 9.62 -21.89
C VAL A 93 7.87 11.01 -21.43
N THR A 94 8.79 11.96 -21.45
CA THR A 94 8.56 13.34 -20.99
C THR A 94 8.39 14.33 -22.15
N GLU A 95 8.74 13.92 -23.37
CA GLU A 95 8.61 14.72 -24.58
C GLU A 95 8.21 13.82 -25.75
N VAL A 96 7.25 14.27 -26.55
CA VAL A 96 6.83 13.59 -27.78
C VAL A 96 7.03 14.54 -28.97
N LYS A 97 7.78 14.08 -29.98
CA LYS A 97 7.98 14.83 -31.22
C LYS A 97 6.78 14.65 -32.14
N LYS A 98 6.11 15.75 -32.51
CA LYS A 98 5.00 15.77 -33.46
C LYS A 98 5.50 15.63 -34.91
N ARG A 99 4.65 15.05 -35.76
CA ARG A 99 4.85 15.05 -37.21
C ARG A 99 4.86 16.51 -37.70
N GLY A 100 5.98 16.96 -38.29
CA GLY A 100 6.16 18.35 -38.73
C GLY A 100 7.09 19.20 -37.85
N GLY A 101 7.76 18.63 -36.84
CA GLY A 101 8.87 19.29 -36.13
C GLY A 101 8.54 19.94 -34.79
N GLY A 102 7.27 19.95 -34.37
CA GLY A 102 6.86 20.42 -33.04
C GLY A 102 7.14 19.41 -31.92
N ARG A 103 7.12 19.86 -30.67
CA ARG A 103 7.29 19.02 -29.46
C ARG A 103 6.12 19.24 -28.51
N VAL A 104 5.72 18.18 -27.80
CA VAL A 104 4.79 18.25 -26.68
C VAL A 104 5.51 17.75 -25.45
N GLU A 105 5.64 18.63 -24.46
CA GLU A 105 6.14 18.28 -23.15
C GLU A 105 5.01 17.66 -22.32
N VAL A 106 5.34 16.59 -21.61
CA VAL A 106 4.43 15.91 -20.70
C VAL A 106 4.61 16.57 -19.33
N PRO A 107 3.54 17.10 -18.70
CA PRO A 107 3.61 17.82 -17.43
C PRO A 107 3.79 16.84 -16.26
N VAL A 108 4.94 16.20 -16.19
CA VAL A 108 5.26 15.13 -15.24
C VAL A 108 5.04 15.58 -13.79
N ASP A 109 5.50 16.78 -13.44
CA ASP A 109 5.41 17.29 -12.06
C ASP A 109 3.96 17.57 -11.66
N GLU A 110 3.14 18.14 -12.55
CA GLU A 110 1.71 18.37 -12.30
C GLU A 110 0.96 17.05 -12.13
N LEU A 111 1.29 16.03 -12.94
CA LEU A 111 0.68 14.71 -12.84
C LEU A 111 1.08 13.99 -11.55
N LEU A 112 2.33 14.15 -11.11
CA LEU A 112 2.82 13.63 -9.83
C LEU A 112 2.12 14.33 -8.66
N GLU A 113 2.05 15.66 -8.67
CA GLU A 113 1.36 16.44 -7.64
C GLU A 113 -0.10 15.99 -7.52
N LYS A 114 -0.80 15.87 -8.65
CA LYS A 114 -2.18 15.40 -8.69
C LYS A 114 -2.32 13.99 -8.11
N ALA A 115 -1.38 13.09 -8.43
CA ALA A 115 -1.39 11.71 -7.93
C ALA A 115 -1.16 11.65 -6.41
N VAL A 116 -0.11 12.30 -5.91
CA VAL A 116 0.25 12.34 -4.49
C VAL A 116 -0.86 12.99 -3.67
N LYS A 117 -1.24 14.23 -4.02
CA LYS A 117 -2.28 14.98 -3.29
C LYS A 117 -3.63 14.29 -3.38
N GLY A 118 -3.98 13.73 -4.54
CA GLY A 118 -5.23 13.01 -4.75
C GLY A 118 -5.32 11.74 -3.90
N PHE A 119 -4.24 10.95 -3.82
CA PHE A 119 -4.20 9.76 -2.96
C PHE A 119 -4.28 10.15 -1.48
N LEU A 120 -3.41 11.05 -1.02
CA LEU A 120 -3.31 11.37 0.41
C LEU A 120 -4.59 12.05 0.95
N ARG A 121 -5.15 13.05 0.25
CA ARG A 121 -6.41 13.71 0.65
C ARG A 121 -7.60 12.77 0.70
N LYS A 122 -7.62 11.75 -0.16
CA LYS A 122 -8.70 10.77 -0.20
C LYS A 122 -8.61 9.78 0.95
N ASN A 123 -7.40 9.43 1.38
CA ASN A 123 -7.19 8.30 2.28
C ASN A 123 -6.86 8.71 3.72
N PHE A 124 -6.42 9.94 3.99
CA PHE A 124 -6.09 10.39 5.34
C PHE A 124 -7.01 11.50 5.83
N ARG A 125 -7.43 11.41 7.10
CA ARG A 125 -8.24 12.44 7.77
C ARG A 125 -7.42 13.54 8.44
N TYR A 126 -6.23 13.21 8.96
CA TYR A 126 -5.42 14.11 9.80
C TYR A 126 -4.05 14.47 9.20
N LEU A 127 -3.71 13.92 8.02
CA LEU A 127 -2.52 14.30 7.27
C LEU A 127 -2.81 15.50 6.35
N ASP A 128 -2.43 16.71 6.77
CA ASP A 128 -2.46 17.89 5.91
C ASP A 128 -1.35 17.80 4.86
N VAL A 129 -1.71 17.49 3.61
CA VAL A 129 -0.74 17.26 2.54
C VAL A 129 0.10 18.50 2.21
N GLU A 130 -0.44 19.71 2.39
CA GLU A 130 0.31 20.93 2.08
C GLU A 130 1.34 21.24 3.17
N LYS A 131 1.02 20.94 4.43
CA LYS A 131 1.90 21.22 5.57
C LYS A 131 2.85 20.09 5.89
N HIS A 132 2.35 18.86 5.92
CA HIS A 132 3.02 17.70 6.50
C HIS A 132 3.77 16.85 5.46
N VAL A 133 3.67 17.18 4.17
CA VAL A 133 4.28 16.39 3.09
C VAL A 133 5.05 17.27 2.12
N ARG A 134 6.22 16.80 1.71
CA ARG A 134 6.98 17.28 0.55
C ARG A 134 7.14 16.12 -0.41
N PHE A 135 7.10 16.38 -1.71
CA PHE A 135 7.30 15.33 -2.69
C PHE A 135 8.08 15.82 -3.89
N GLU A 136 8.78 14.90 -4.55
CA GLU A 136 9.57 15.20 -5.75
C GLU A 136 9.57 14.01 -6.72
N GLY A 137 9.56 14.33 -8.01
CA GLY A 137 9.69 13.36 -9.10
C GLY A 137 11.14 13.29 -9.57
N MET A 138 11.77 12.13 -9.45
CA MET A 138 13.09 11.87 -10.04
C MET A 138 12.93 11.08 -11.34
N ILE A 139 12.24 11.68 -12.31
CA ILE A 139 11.87 11.01 -13.55
C ILE A 139 12.90 11.30 -14.63
N ARG A 140 13.49 10.22 -15.18
CA ARG A 140 14.41 10.31 -16.32
C ARG A 140 13.67 9.96 -17.61
N SER A 141 13.96 10.72 -18.65
CA SER A 141 13.24 10.65 -19.91
C SER A 141 13.84 9.66 -20.91
N GLY A 142 12.97 9.19 -21.81
CA GLY A 142 13.33 8.90 -23.18
C GLY A 142 12.48 9.78 -24.10
N SER A 143 13.05 10.30 -25.19
CA SER A 143 12.29 11.01 -26.24
C SER A 143 11.74 10.01 -27.25
N THR A 144 10.50 10.19 -27.70
CA THR A 144 9.88 9.28 -28.70
C THR A 144 9.25 10.07 -29.85
N ASP A 145 9.37 9.54 -31.07
CA ASP A 145 8.69 10.06 -32.26
C ASP A 145 7.24 9.58 -32.33
N LEU A 146 6.29 10.50 -32.54
CA LEU A 146 4.86 10.22 -32.65
C LEU A 146 4.54 9.26 -33.81
N VAL A 147 5.26 9.33 -34.94
CA VAL A 147 5.09 8.39 -36.06
C VAL A 147 5.49 6.97 -35.63
N GLY A 148 6.57 6.83 -34.87
CA GLY A 148 6.98 5.56 -34.25
C GLY A 148 5.93 5.03 -33.27
N ILE A 149 5.35 5.90 -32.43
CA ILE A 149 4.28 5.57 -31.48
C ILE A 149 3.04 5.03 -32.18
N PHE A 150 2.57 5.68 -33.25
CA PHE A 150 1.39 5.23 -33.98
C PHE A 150 1.65 3.91 -34.74
N ASN A 151 2.88 3.68 -35.19
CA ASN A 151 3.28 2.43 -35.85
C ASN A 151 3.44 1.26 -34.85
N LEU A 152 3.72 1.55 -33.57
CA LEU A 152 3.75 0.55 -32.48
C LEU A 152 2.35 0.00 -32.13
N LYS A 153 1.25 0.57 -32.66
CA LYS A 153 -0.14 0.15 -32.36
C LYS A 153 -0.54 -1.22 -32.95
N ARG A 154 0.37 -2.02 -33.48
CA ARG A 154 0.02 -3.29 -34.16
C ARG A 154 0.41 -4.50 -33.32
N GLY A 155 -0.61 -5.18 -32.77
CA GLY A 155 -0.49 -6.53 -32.21
C GLY A 155 -0.42 -6.60 -30.68
N VAL A 156 -0.14 -7.80 -30.18
CA VAL A 156 0.04 -8.07 -28.74
C VAL A 156 1.37 -7.43 -28.30
N PRO A 157 1.40 -6.64 -27.21
CA PRO A 157 2.63 -6.05 -26.70
C PRO A 157 3.69 -7.12 -26.40
N LEU A 158 4.94 -6.81 -26.72
CA LEU A 158 6.08 -7.63 -26.27
C LEU A 158 6.32 -7.42 -24.78
N ALA A 159 6.73 -8.48 -24.10
CA ALA A 159 7.14 -8.40 -22.70
C ALA A 159 8.32 -7.43 -22.56
N ASN A 160 8.24 -6.54 -21.57
CA ASN A 160 9.29 -5.58 -21.30
C ASN A 160 10.54 -6.20 -20.64
N ASP A 161 10.36 -7.33 -19.97
CA ASP A 161 11.35 -7.98 -19.11
C ASP A 161 11.06 -9.48 -19.00
N THR A 162 12.00 -10.25 -18.44
CA THR A 162 11.82 -11.66 -18.10
C THR A 162 11.44 -11.78 -16.62
N SER A 163 10.15 -11.64 -16.32
CA SER A 163 9.59 -11.75 -14.97
C SER A 163 8.53 -12.84 -14.87
N PHE A 164 8.13 -13.18 -13.65
CA PHE A 164 7.01 -14.08 -13.36
C PHE A 164 6.02 -13.45 -12.36
N GLY A 165 4.75 -13.81 -12.50
CA GLY A 165 3.70 -13.49 -11.53
C GLY A 165 3.23 -14.74 -10.81
N VAL A 166 2.77 -14.57 -9.56
CA VAL A 166 2.22 -15.66 -8.75
C VAL A 166 0.96 -15.16 -8.06
N CYS A 167 -0.12 -15.90 -8.23
CA CYS A 167 -1.37 -15.68 -7.51
C CYS A 167 -2.02 -17.01 -7.17
N PHE A 168 -2.93 -17.01 -6.20
CA PHE A 168 -3.63 -18.20 -5.74
C PHE A 168 -5.05 -17.85 -5.29
N ALA A 169 -5.93 -18.84 -5.34
CA ALA A 169 -7.27 -18.78 -4.78
C ALA A 169 -7.71 -20.20 -4.35
N PRO A 170 -8.57 -20.33 -3.32
CA PRO A 170 -9.03 -19.27 -2.42
C PRO A 170 -7.98 -18.91 -1.34
N LEU A 171 -8.25 -17.84 -0.59
CA LEU A 171 -7.53 -17.52 0.65
C LEU A 171 -7.85 -18.55 1.74
N THR A 172 -6.88 -18.85 2.61
CA THR A 172 -7.12 -19.62 3.84
C THR A 172 -7.97 -18.79 4.82
N PRO A 173 -8.55 -19.43 5.85
CA PRO A 173 -9.23 -18.72 6.93
C PRO A 173 -8.35 -17.64 7.59
N THR A 174 -7.06 -17.94 7.85
CA THR A 174 -6.08 -16.98 8.41
C THR A 174 -5.81 -15.82 7.47
N GLU A 175 -5.61 -16.11 6.18
CA GLU A 175 -5.38 -15.08 5.15
C GLU A 175 -6.57 -14.12 5.04
N ARG A 176 -7.78 -14.67 5.01
CA ARG A 176 -9.02 -13.88 4.99
C ARG A 176 -9.18 -13.06 6.26
N LEU A 177 -8.90 -13.62 7.44
CA LEU A 177 -8.97 -12.91 8.72
C LEU A 177 -8.05 -11.69 8.73
N VAL A 178 -6.80 -11.83 8.30
CA VAL A 178 -5.85 -10.71 8.26
C VAL A 178 -6.29 -9.63 7.27
N LEU A 179 -6.69 -10.04 6.06
CA LEU A 179 -7.14 -9.09 5.02
C LEU A 179 -8.34 -8.26 5.48
N GLU A 180 -9.35 -8.94 6.00
CA GLU A 180 -10.62 -8.32 6.34
C GLU A 180 -10.55 -7.56 7.67
N THR A 181 -9.65 -7.93 8.60
CA THR A 181 -9.39 -7.14 9.82
C THR A 181 -8.85 -5.76 9.47
N GLU A 182 -7.85 -5.65 8.59
CA GLU A 182 -7.33 -4.34 8.18
C GLU A 182 -8.40 -3.51 7.47
N LYS A 183 -9.16 -4.13 6.56
CA LYS A 183 -10.26 -3.45 5.86
C LYS A 183 -11.37 -2.99 6.80
N LEU A 184 -11.71 -3.78 7.81
CA LEU A 184 -12.68 -3.40 8.85
C LEU A 184 -12.23 -2.12 9.55
N LEU A 185 -11.01 -2.13 10.09
CA LEU A 185 -10.49 -1.03 10.90
C LEU A 185 -10.22 0.25 10.08
N ASN A 186 -9.99 0.11 8.77
CA ASN A 186 -9.88 1.23 7.83
C ASN A 186 -11.17 1.54 7.04
N SER A 187 -12.28 0.87 7.36
CA SER A 187 -13.57 1.16 6.72
C SER A 187 -14.11 2.52 7.18
N ALA A 188 -14.79 3.23 6.28
CA ALA A 188 -15.42 4.50 6.61
C ALA A 188 -16.41 4.39 7.79
N LYS A 189 -17.11 3.25 7.92
CA LYS A 189 -18.00 2.97 9.04
C LYS A 189 -17.23 2.91 10.36
N PHE A 190 -16.18 2.10 10.42
CA PHE A 190 -15.39 1.96 11.64
C PHE A 190 -14.72 3.28 12.04
N LYS A 191 -14.13 4.01 11.08
CA LYS A 191 -13.53 5.33 11.30
C LYS A 191 -14.52 6.40 11.78
N LYS A 192 -15.82 6.24 11.50
CA LYS A 192 -16.86 7.14 12.00
C LYS A 192 -17.25 6.80 13.44
N GLU A 193 -17.26 5.52 13.79
CA GLU A 193 -17.63 5.04 15.13
C GLU A 193 -16.48 5.14 16.14
N LEU A 194 -15.24 4.95 15.69
CA LEU A 194 -14.03 5.03 16.50
C LEU A 194 -12.96 5.88 15.78
N PRO A 195 -13.15 7.20 15.68
CA PRO A 195 -12.32 8.09 14.88
C PRO A 195 -10.87 8.20 15.35
N GLU A 196 -10.59 7.85 16.61
CA GLU A 196 -9.25 7.81 17.21
C GLU A 196 -8.31 6.85 16.50
N VAL A 197 -8.83 5.81 15.83
CA VAL A 197 -7.99 4.84 15.12
C VAL A 197 -7.52 5.45 13.79
N GLY A 198 -6.23 5.68 13.67
CA GLY A 198 -5.56 6.18 12.48
C GLY A 198 -5.48 5.15 11.34
N GLU A 199 -5.01 5.63 10.20
CA GLU A 199 -5.00 4.91 8.93
C GLU A 199 -3.87 3.88 8.82
N ASP A 200 -2.77 4.10 9.53
CA ASP A 200 -1.66 3.16 9.63
C ASP A 200 -2.00 2.01 10.57
N ILE A 201 -2.38 0.91 9.93
CA ILE A 201 -2.76 -0.33 10.56
C ILE A 201 -1.95 -1.46 9.93
N LYS A 202 -1.17 -2.16 10.73
CA LYS A 202 -0.51 -3.41 10.33
C LYS A 202 -1.13 -4.57 11.10
N VAL A 203 -1.54 -5.60 10.37
CA VAL A 203 -2.15 -6.81 10.93
C VAL A 203 -1.24 -7.99 10.63
N MET A 204 -0.86 -8.74 11.67
CA MET A 204 -0.06 -9.94 11.56
C MET A 204 -0.76 -11.09 12.29
N ALA A 205 -0.91 -12.23 11.62
CA ALA A 205 -1.38 -13.46 12.22
C ALA A 205 -0.28 -14.51 12.24
N LEU A 206 -0.13 -15.16 13.39
CA LEU A 206 0.58 -16.41 13.54
C LEU A 206 -0.41 -17.48 13.97
N ARG A 207 -0.70 -18.44 13.09
CA ARG A 207 -1.49 -19.62 13.43
C ARG A 207 -0.58 -20.77 13.78
N ILE A 208 -0.82 -21.40 14.93
CA ILE A 208 -0.23 -22.68 15.33
C ILE A 208 -1.38 -23.65 15.57
N ARG A 209 -1.53 -24.64 14.69
CA ARG A 209 -2.68 -25.56 14.62
C ARG A 209 -4.00 -24.78 14.50
N ASP A 210 -4.83 -24.82 15.54
CA ASP A 210 -6.14 -24.21 15.69
C ASP A 210 -6.11 -22.88 16.44
N LYS A 211 -4.94 -22.43 16.91
CA LYS A 211 -4.78 -21.16 17.64
C LYS A 211 -4.17 -20.09 16.76
N ILE A 212 -4.81 -18.94 16.65
CA ILE A 212 -4.33 -17.76 15.92
C ILE A 212 -3.98 -16.68 16.93
N ARG A 213 -2.74 -16.20 16.90
CA ARG A 213 -2.38 -14.92 17.53
C ARG A 213 -2.47 -13.83 16.47
N LEU A 214 -3.44 -12.94 16.61
CA LEU A 214 -3.66 -11.79 15.73
C LEU A 214 -3.11 -10.52 16.40
N THR A 215 -1.98 -10.02 15.89
CA THR A 215 -1.33 -8.80 16.37
C THR A 215 -1.65 -7.64 15.45
N ILE A 216 -2.16 -6.54 16.02
CA ILE A 216 -2.53 -5.32 15.31
C ILE A 216 -1.68 -4.19 15.84
N SER A 217 -0.97 -3.50 14.95
CA SER A 217 -0.37 -2.20 15.24
C SER A 217 -1.25 -1.14 14.58
N ALA A 218 -1.94 -0.32 15.36
CA ALA A 218 -2.85 0.71 14.88
C ALA A 218 -2.46 2.05 15.50
N ALA A 219 -2.05 2.99 14.65
CA ALA A 219 -1.73 4.35 15.06
C ALA A 219 -2.98 5.02 15.67
N MET A 220 -2.83 5.77 16.76
CA MET A 220 -3.94 6.50 17.37
C MET A 220 -3.80 8.01 17.10
N ILE A 221 -4.88 8.67 16.72
CA ILE A 221 -4.93 10.11 16.43
C ILE A 221 -4.86 10.89 17.74
N SER A 222 -3.68 11.45 18.02
CA SER A 222 -3.34 12.15 19.24
C SER A 222 -4.30 13.29 19.62
N SER A 223 -4.79 14.06 18.64
CA SER A 223 -5.77 15.14 18.87
C SER A 223 -7.14 14.66 19.35
N LEU A 224 -7.46 13.38 19.17
CA LEU A 224 -8.70 12.76 19.63
C LEU A 224 -8.53 11.92 20.90
N VAL A 225 -7.30 11.82 21.41
CA VAL A 225 -6.98 11.00 22.59
C VAL A 225 -6.48 11.94 23.70
N PRO A 226 -7.37 12.41 24.59
CA PRO A 226 -7.04 13.46 25.57
C PRO A 226 -6.11 13.00 26.69
N ASP A 227 -6.05 11.70 26.97
CA ASP A 227 -5.24 11.12 28.04
C ASP A 227 -4.98 9.61 27.80
N LYS A 228 -4.20 9.05 28.74
CA LYS A 228 -3.81 7.63 28.76
C LYS A 228 -5.00 6.68 28.90
N ASP A 229 -6.00 7.03 29.71
CA ASP A 229 -7.10 6.11 29.99
C ASP A 229 -8.01 6.01 28.77
N HIS A 230 -8.23 7.13 28.07
CA HIS A 230 -8.90 7.14 26.77
C HIS A 230 -8.18 6.29 25.74
N TYR A 231 -6.85 6.40 25.63
CA TYR A 231 -6.04 5.56 24.74
C TYR A 231 -6.25 4.07 25.00
N LEU A 232 -6.18 3.66 26.27
CA LEU A 232 -6.33 2.26 26.67
C LEU A 232 -7.76 1.76 26.40
N ASN A 233 -8.76 2.60 26.59
CA ASN A 233 -10.16 2.27 26.26
C ASN A 233 -10.36 2.09 24.75
N VAL A 234 -9.82 2.98 23.91
CA VAL A 234 -9.87 2.84 22.44
C VAL A 234 -9.16 1.57 22.00
N LYS A 235 -7.99 1.28 22.55
CA LYS A 235 -7.22 0.05 22.28
C LYS A 235 -8.01 -1.22 22.63
N GLU A 236 -8.69 -1.21 23.77
CA GLU A 236 -9.55 -2.31 24.22
C GLU A 236 -10.81 -2.46 23.36
N GLU A 237 -11.42 -1.34 22.94
CA GLU A 237 -12.56 -1.36 22.02
C GLU A 237 -12.19 -1.92 20.65
N VAL A 238 -11.01 -1.57 20.11
CA VAL A 238 -10.47 -2.19 18.88
C VAL A 238 -10.33 -3.69 19.06
N LYS A 239 -9.74 -4.12 20.19
CA LYS A 239 -9.54 -5.54 20.50
C LYS A 239 -10.88 -6.30 20.48
N ARG A 240 -11.88 -5.84 21.24
CA ARG A 240 -13.19 -6.49 21.34
C ARG A 240 -13.91 -6.58 19.99
N ARG A 241 -13.93 -5.48 19.23
CA ARG A 241 -14.56 -5.46 17.91
C ARG A 241 -13.91 -6.44 16.94
N VAL A 242 -12.59 -6.61 17.02
CA VAL A 242 -11.88 -7.59 16.19
C VAL A 242 -12.10 -9.01 16.69
N GLU A 243 -12.19 -9.25 18.00
CA GLU A 243 -12.57 -10.56 18.55
C GLU A 243 -13.96 -10.97 18.04
N ASP A 244 -14.96 -10.10 18.16
CA ASP A 244 -16.32 -10.32 17.65
C ASP A 244 -16.37 -10.53 16.13
N PHE A 245 -15.52 -9.81 15.40
CA PHE A 245 -15.40 -9.97 13.96
C PHE A 245 -14.73 -11.29 13.59
N SER A 246 -13.67 -11.67 14.29
CA SER A 246 -12.90 -12.88 14.02
C SER A 246 -13.75 -14.15 14.15
N ALA A 247 -14.64 -14.19 15.16
CA ALA A 247 -15.58 -15.29 15.37
C ALA A 247 -16.56 -15.50 14.19
N LYS A 248 -16.75 -14.48 13.33
CA LYS A 248 -17.58 -14.57 12.12
C LYS A 248 -16.78 -14.99 10.88
N ILE A 249 -15.46 -14.85 10.92
CA ILE A 249 -14.57 -15.10 9.77
C ILE A 249 -13.92 -16.48 9.83
N VAL A 250 -13.56 -16.94 11.02
CA VAL A 250 -12.93 -18.25 11.22
C VAL A 250 -13.81 -19.11 12.12
N GLU A 251 -14.00 -20.37 11.71
CA GLU A 251 -14.79 -21.36 12.45
C GLU A 251 -13.84 -22.41 13.03
N GLY A 252 -14.05 -22.82 14.28
CA GLY A 252 -13.26 -23.86 14.94
C GLY A 252 -11.81 -23.48 15.24
N MET A 253 -11.49 -22.18 15.30
CA MET A 253 -10.17 -21.67 15.68
C MET A 253 -10.29 -20.69 16.85
N ASP A 254 -9.32 -20.73 17.76
CA ASP A 254 -9.19 -19.82 18.90
C ASP A 254 -8.34 -18.62 18.50
N VAL A 255 -8.90 -17.41 18.56
CA VAL A 255 -8.24 -16.18 18.09
C VAL A 255 -7.90 -15.28 19.28
N GLU A 256 -6.62 -15.15 19.56
CA GLU A 256 -6.07 -14.22 20.55
C GLU A 256 -5.74 -12.87 19.87
N VAL A 257 -6.51 -11.83 20.14
CA VAL A 257 -6.29 -10.49 19.58
C VAL A 257 -5.41 -9.64 20.50
N ASN A 258 -4.33 -9.10 19.94
CA ASN A 258 -3.39 -8.22 20.61
C ASN A 258 -3.25 -6.92 19.83
N VAL A 259 -3.45 -5.78 20.50
CA VAL A 259 -3.35 -4.45 19.87
C VAL A 259 -2.13 -3.73 20.46
N ASN A 260 -1.35 -3.04 19.64
CA ASN A 260 -0.21 -2.20 20.02
C ASN A 260 0.68 -2.83 21.11
N VAL A 261 1.20 -4.02 20.82
CA VAL A 261 2.05 -4.79 21.76
C VAL A 261 3.35 -4.08 22.14
N GLY A 262 3.75 -3.05 21.39
CA GLY A 262 4.91 -2.21 21.68
C GLY A 262 4.70 -1.16 22.77
N ASP A 263 3.45 -0.91 23.19
CA ASP A 263 3.16 0.08 24.24
C ASP A 263 3.83 -0.29 25.57
N LYS A 264 4.33 0.72 26.28
CA LYS A 264 4.78 0.59 27.67
C LYS A 264 4.11 1.69 28.52
N PRO A 265 2.84 1.50 28.95
CA PRO A 265 2.06 2.55 29.61
C PRO A 265 2.62 3.04 30.96
N ARG A 266 3.48 2.26 31.61
CA ARG A 266 4.21 2.68 32.83
C ARG A 266 5.37 3.63 32.52
N ALA A 267 5.92 3.56 31.31
CA ALA A 267 7.01 4.40 30.83
C ALA A 267 6.50 5.54 29.91
N GLY A 268 5.18 5.72 29.79
CA GLY A 268 4.59 6.75 28.93
C GLY A 268 4.72 6.48 27.42
N ILE A 269 5.03 5.24 27.02
CA ILE A 269 5.20 4.88 25.61
C ILE A 269 3.86 4.38 25.06
N PHE A 270 3.32 5.11 24.10
CA PHE A 270 2.05 4.83 23.42
C PHE A 270 2.22 5.05 21.92
N TYR A 271 1.51 4.27 21.10
CA TYR A 271 1.48 4.50 19.66
C TYR A 271 0.52 5.63 19.26
N LEU A 272 0.90 6.87 19.60
CA LEU A 272 0.20 8.11 19.22
C LEU A 272 0.82 8.70 17.96
N THR A 273 -0.02 9.32 17.12
CA THR A 273 0.38 10.05 15.91
C THR A 273 -0.47 11.31 15.74
N VAL A 274 0.08 12.36 15.14
CA VAL A 274 -0.63 13.58 14.75
C VAL A 274 -1.49 13.33 13.51
N THR A 275 -0.97 12.57 12.56
CA THR A 275 -1.49 12.46 11.19
C THR A 275 -2.17 11.12 10.89
N GLY A 276 -2.00 10.12 11.76
CA GLY A 276 -2.51 8.77 11.55
C GLY A 276 -1.55 7.83 10.81
N THR A 277 -0.28 8.22 10.62
CA THR A 277 0.77 7.35 10.06
C THR A 277 2.08 7.45 10.84
N SER A 278 2.77 6.31 11.00
CA SER A 278 4.13 6.26 11.54
C SER A 278 5.17 7.01 10.69
N ALA A 279 4.87 7.28 9.41
CA ALA A 279 5.74 8.07 8.55
C ALA A 279 6.07 9.44 9.16
N GLU A 280 5.24 10.00 10.02
CA GLU A 280 5.55 11.27 10.69
C GLU A 280 6.67 11.18 11.75
N MET A 281 7.05 9.97 12.20
CA MET A 281 8.00 9.74 13.30
C MET A 281 9.25 8.96 12.87
N GLY A 282 9.62 9.02 11.58
CA GLY A 282 10.87 8.46 11.08
C GLY A 282 10.76 7.04 10.48
N ASP A 283 9.56 6.46 10.39
CA ASP A 283 9.37 5.20 9.66
C ASP A 283 9.35 5.45 8.14
N ASP A 284 10.30 4.82 7.44
CA ASP A 284 10.43 4.89 5.99
C ASP A 284 9.56 3.83 5.28
N GLY A 285 9.31 4.04 3.99
CA GLY A 285 8.60 3.08 3.14
C GLY A 285 9.11 3.03 1.71
N ASN A 286 8.99 1.89 1.06
CA ASN A 286 9.40 1.70 -0.33
C ASN A 286 8.38 0.90 -1.14
N THR A 287 8.25 1.27 -2.42
CA THR A 287 7.44 0.51 -3.37
C THR A 287 7.93 -0.94 -3.44
N GLY A 288 7.01 -1.89 -3.41
CA GLY A 288 7.31 -3.33 -3.46
C GLY A 288 7.71 -3.95 -2.13
N ARG A 289 7.82 -3.18 -1.04
CA ARG A 289 8.08 -3.69 0.33
C ARG A 289 6.81 -3.93 1.14
N GLY A 290 5.66 -3.65 0.54
CA GLY A 290 4.33 -3.91 1.07
C GLY A 290 3.76 -5.27 0.70
N ASN A 291 2.44 -5.28 0.54
CA ASN A 291 1.64 -6.46 0.23
C ASN A 291 1.92 -6.98 -1.20
N ARG A 292 1.58 -8.24 -1.47
CA ARG A 292 1.49 -8.76 -2.86
C ARG A 292 0.17 -8.32 -3.50
N VAL A 293 -0.06 -8.68 -4.77
CA VAL A 293 -1.24 -8.24 -5.54
C VAL A 293 -2.59 -8.64 -4.92
N ASN A 294 -2.62 -9.74 -4.16
CA ASN A 294 -3.79 -10.19 -3.40
C ASN A 294 -4.02 -9.38 -2.10
N GLY A 295 -3.14 -8.43 -1.77
CA GLY A 295 -3.23 -7.60 -0.58
C GLY A 295 -2.61 -8.20 0.68
N LEU A 296 -1.84 -9.29 0.59
CA LEU A 296 -1.23 -9.96 1.74
C LEU A 296 0.26 -10.26 1.54
N ILE A 297 0.94 -10.56 2.64
CA ILE A 297 2.27 -11.15 2.70
C ILE A 297 2.11 -12.54 3.32
N THR A 298 2.39 -13.59 2.55
CA THR A 298 2.06 -14.98 2.89
C THR A 298 3.28 -15.88 2.73
N PRO A 299 4.23 -15.89 3.68
CA PRO A 299 5.46 -16.69 3.59
C PRO A 299 5.23 -18.20 3.45
N CYS A 300 4.04 -18.72 3.80
CA CYS A 300 3.67 -20.12 3.60
C CYS A 300 3.16 -20.43 2.18
N ARG A 301 3.09 -19.43 1.29
CA ARG A 301 2.68 -19.53 -0.12
C ARG A 301 3.87 -19.18 -1.02
N GLN A 302 3.78 -19.57 -2.29
CA GLN A 302 4.65 -19.00 -3.31
C GLN A 302 4.28 -17.54 -3.55
N MET A 303 5.28 -16.69 -3.79
CA MET A 303 5.09 -15.26 -4.03
C MET A 303 6.05 -14.78 -5.12
N SER A 304 5.59 -13.84 -5.94
CA SER A 304 6.48 -13.02 -6.76
C SER A 304 7.04 -11.87 -5.93
N LEU A 305 8.32 -11.57 -6.12
CA LEU A 305 8.98 -10.40 -5.54
C LEU A 305 8.82 -9.15 -6.40
N GLU A 306 8.22 -9.28 -7.58
CA GLU A 306 7.91 -8.15 -8.46
C GLU A 306 6.98 -7.16 -7.74
N ALA A 307 7.44 -5.91 -7.61
CA ALA A 307 6.58 -4.80 -7.21
C ALA A 307 5.59 -4.51 -8.33
N THR A 308 4.28 -4.55 -8.10
CA THR A 308 3.29 -4.29 -9.18
C THR A 308 2.99 -2.81 -9.36
N ALA A 309 3.02 -2.05 -8.26
CA ALA A 309 2.68 -0.64 -8.22
C ALA A 309 3.62 0.23 -9.07
N GLY A 310 3.05 1.12 -9.88
CA GLY A 310 3.81 2.10 -10.68
C GLY A 310 4.39 1.57 -12.00
N LYS A 311 4.30 0.25 -12.25
CA LYS A 311 4.71 -0.35 -13.52
C LYS A 311 3.68 -0.12 -14.62
N ASN A 312 4.19 -0.04 -15.85
CA ASN A 312 3.37 0.13 -17.05
C ASN A 312 2.30 -0.98 -17.17
N PRO A 313 1.02 -0.66 -17.36
CA PRO A 313 -0.02 -1.67 -17.46
C PRO A 313 -0.15 -2.33 -18.85
N VAL A 314 0.67 -1.95 -19.84
CA VAL A 314 0.59 -2.47 -21.22
C VAL A 314 1.55 -3.62 -21.47
N SER A 315 2.81 -3.46 -21.09
CA SER A 315 3.87 -4.43 -21.42
C SER A 315 4.62 -4.97 -20.21
N HIS A 316 4.41 -4.42 -19.00
CA HIS A 316 5.19 -4.86 -17.85
C HIS A 316 4.69 -6.19 -17.27
N VAL A 317 5.36 -7.28 -17.61
CA VAL A 317 4.90 -8.63 -17.23
C VAL A 317 4.95 -8.87 -15.71
N GLY A 318 5.91 -8.29 -15.00
CA GLY A 318 5.91 -8.28 -13.52
C GLY A 318 4.65 -7.67 -12.87
N LYS A 319 3.91 -6.79 -13.58
CA LYS A 319 2.59 -6.30 -13.14
C LYS A 319 1.45 -7.14 -13.70
N ILE A 320 1.48 -7.44 -14.99
CA ILE A 320 0.35 -8.06 -15.71
C ILE A 320 0.17 -9.55 -15.36
N TYR A 321 1.27 -10.26 -15.07
CA TYR A 321 1.20 -11.68 -14.71
C TYR A 321 0.82 -11.93 -13.24
N ASN A 322 0.94 -10.92 -12.38
CA ASN A 322 0.50 -10.98 -10.99
C ASN A 322 -0.98 -10.58 -10.91
#